data_AF-A0A557NV30-F1
#
_entry.id   AF-A0A557NV30-F1
#
_cell.length_a   1.000
_cell.length_b   1.000
_cell.length_c   1.000
_cell.angle_alpha   90.00
_cell.angle_beta   90.00
_cell.angle_gamma   90.00
#
_symmetry.space_group_name_H-M   'P 1'
#
loop_
_entity.id
_entity.type
_entity.pdbx_description
1 polymer ?
#
loop_
_entity_poly.entity_id
_entity_poly.type
_entity_poly.pdbx_seq_one_letter_code
_entity_poly.pdbx_strand_id
1 'polypeptide(L)'
;MDEKQLKKLFEIYNQAVLAKDIDTIEKCTNILKQRLSAIDRKDENLSYLLKKIKRVHIDAQTLVAIELEQLKQKMEGIESNKQRDMAYTKTQLTNEGSKK
;
A
#
# COMPACT_ATOMS: atom_id res chain seq x y z
N MET A 1 22.09 1.44 14.23
CA MET A 1 21.08 0.39 14.46
C MET A 1 21.84 -0.91 14.53
N ASP A 2 21.67 -1.66 15.61
CA ASP A 2 22.40 -2.93 15.82
C ASP A 2 21.70 -4.11 15.13
N GLU A 3 22.35 -5.29 15.15
CA GLU A 3 21.86 -6.50 14.51
C GLU A 3 20.50 -6.95 15.06
N LYS A 4 20.30 -6.89 16.38
CA LYS A 4 19.04 -7.30 17.02
C LYS A 4 17.90 -6.40 16.59
N GLN A 5 18.13 -5.10 16.56
CA GLN A 5 17.17 -4.11 16.08
C GLN A 5 16.83 -4.34 14.61
N LEU A 6 17.84 -4.61 13.77
CA LEU A 6 17.65 -4.86 12.34
C LEU A 6 16.86 -6.15 12.09
N LYS A 7 17.16 -7.22 12.84
CA LYS A 7 16.43 -8.49 12.79
C LYS A 7 14.98 -8.33 13.21
N LYS A 8 14.73 -7.63 14.32
CA LYS A 8 13.35 -7.33 14.77
C LYS A 8 12.59 -6.52 13.74
N LEU A 9 13.24 -5.52 13.14
CA LEU A 9 12.65 -4.72 12.07
C LEU A 9 12.30 -5.58 10.85
N PHE A 10 13.19 -6.50 10.46
CA PHE A 10 12.90 -7.47 9.39
C PHE A 10 11.67 -8.33 9.70
N GLU A 11 11.58 -8.89 10.91
CA GLU A 11 10.46 -9.75 11.31
C GLU A 11 9.12 -8.99 11.27
N ILE A 12 9.07 -7.80 11.88
CA ILE A 12 7.88 -6.94 11.87
C ILE A 12 7.51 -6.56 10.43
N TYR A 13 8.49 -6.17 9.62
CA TYR A 13 8.23 -5.72 8.27
C TYR A 13 7.71 -6.86 7.38
N ASN A 14 8.29 -8.05 7.50
CA ASN A 14 7.84 -9.24 6.78
C ASN A 14 6.41 -9.63 7.18
N GLN A 15 6.09 -9.61 8.48
CA GLN A 15 4.74 -9.88 8.95
C GLN A 15 3.73 -8.83 8.45
N ALA A 16 4.10 -7.55 8.44
CA ALA A 16 3.25 -6.49 7.92
C ALA A 16 2.93 -6.68 6.43
N VAL A 17 3.91 -7.09 5.61
CA VAL A 17 3.70 -7.42 4.19
C VAL A 17 2.74 -8.61 4.02
N LEU A 18 2.93 -9.67 4.80
CA LEU A 18 2.04 -10.85 4.76
C LEU A 18 0.61 -10.53 5.20
N ALA A 19 0.46 -9.68 6.21
CA ALA A 19 -0.83 -9.23 6.72
C ALA A 19 -1.48 -8.12 5.88
N LYS A 20 -0.77 -7.60 4.86
CA LYS A 20 -1.14 -6.41 4.09
C LYS A 20 -1.42 -5.16 4.94
N ASP A 21 -0.71 -5.04 6.06
CA ASP A 21 -0.81 -3.89 6.96
C ASP A 21 0.01 -2.71 6.40
N ILE A 22 -0.66 -1.85 5.63
CA ILE A 22 -0.04 -0.70 4.93
C ILE A 22 0.53 0.32 5.92
N ASP A 23 -0.13 0.56 7.06
CA ASP A 23 0.34 1.52 8.07
C ASP A 23 1.65 1.06 8.70
N THR A 24 1.76 -0.23 9.02
CA THR A 24 3.00 -0.78 9.56
C THR A 24 4.11 -0.84 8.50
N ILE A 25 3.77 -1.14 7.24
CA ILE A 25 4.72 -1.06 6.11
C ILE A 25 5.31 0.35 5.98
N GLU A 26 4.49 1.40 6.10
CA GLU A 26 4.96 2.78 6.04
C GLU A 26 5.91 3.10 7.20
N LYS A 27 5.53 2.73 8.43
CA LYS A 27 6.37 2.92 9.63
C LYS A 27 7.72 2.22 9.48
N CYS A 28 7.75 0.97 9.04
CA CYS A 28 8.97 0.23 8.77
C CYS A 28 9.84 0.91 7.71
N THR A 29 9.24 1.40 6.64
CA THR A 29 9.93 2.13 5.56
C THR A 29 10.56 3.42 6.07
N ASN A 30 9.86 4.19 6.91
CA ASN A 30 10.36 5.42 7.51
C ASN A 30 11.54 5.15 8.46
N ILE A 31 11.46 4.10 9.28
CA ILE A 31 12.57 3.68 10.16
C ILE A 31 13.80 3.33 9.31
N LEU A 32 13.60 2.56 8.24
CA LEU A 32 14.69 2.21 7.32
C LEU A 32 15.31 3.47 6.72
N LYS A 33 14.51 4.40 6.17
CA LYS A 33 15.02 5.66 5.59
C LYS A 33 15.89 6.45 6.56
N GLN A 34 15.53 6.49 7.85
CA GLN A 34 16.28 7.24 8.87
C GLN A 34 17.56 6.53 9.34
N ARG A 35 17.56 5.19 9.36
CA ARG A 35 18.61 4.41 10.04
C ARG A 35 19.55 3.66 9.10
N LEU A 36 19.21 3.52 7.81
CA LEU A 36 19.95 2.71 6.84
C LEU A 36 21.39 3.17 6.60
N SER A 37 21.65 4.48 6.65
CA SER A 37 22.99 5.06 6.46
C SER A 37 23.95 4.76 7.62
N ALA A 38 23.41 4.49 8.80
CA ALA A 38 24.16 4.25 10.03
C ALA A 38 24.40 2.74 10.31
N ILE A 39 24.07 1.86 9.38
CA ILE A 39 24.32 0.41 9.50
C ILE A 39 25.68 0.11 8.88
N ASP A 40 26.54 -0.55 9.64
CA ASP A 40 27.81 -1.04 9.10
C ASP A 40 27.56 -2.15 8.07
N ARG A 41 28.01 -1.92 6.84
CA ARG A 41 27.85 -2.85 5.72
C ARG A 41 29.01 -3.83 5.58
N LYS A 42 30.10 -3.62 6.35
CA LYS A 42 31.25 -4.51 6.38
C LYS A 42 30.99 -5.74 7.26
N ASP A 43 30.05 -5.64 8.19
CA ASP A 43 29.54 -6.78 8.95
C ASP A 43 28.70 -7.69 8.04
N GLU A 44 29.12 -8.95 7.91
CA GLU A 44 28.48 -9.93 7.04
C GLU A 44 27.05 -10.28 7.48
N ASN A 45 26.78 -10.32 8.80
CA ASN A 45 25.46 -10.62 9.34
C ASN A 45 24.49 -9.47 9.08
N LEU A 46 24.92 -8.23 9.31
CA LEU A 46 24.13 -7.05 9.00
C LEU A 46 23.89 -6.92 7.49
N SER A 47 24.91 -7.18 6.67
CA SER A 47 24.80 -7.20 5.21
C SER A 47 23.79 -8.25 4.72
N TYR A 48 23.80 -9.45 5.32
CA TYR A 48 22.82 -10.50 5.01
C TYR A 48 21.39 -10.11 5.41
N LEU A 49 21.20 -9.52 6.60
CA LEU A 49 19.89 -9.01 7.03
C LEU A 49 19.39 -7.87 6.13
N LEU A 50 20.27 -6.97 5.69
CA LEU A 50 19.93 -5.91 4.74
C LEU A 50 19.43 -6.46 3.41
N LYS A 51 20.03 -7.55 2.90
CA LYS A 51 19.57 -8.21 1.68
C LYS A 51 18.15 -8.77 1.85
N LYS A 52 17.85 -9.37 3.00
CA LYS A 52 16.49 -9.86 3.32
C LYS A 52 15.48 -8.73 3.38
N ILE A 53 15.83 -7.64 4.08
CA ILE A 53 14.96 -6.46 4.17
C ILE A 53 14.72 -5.82 2.80
N LYS A 54 15.75 -5.76 1.93
CA LYS A 54 15.58 -5.28 0.57
C LYS A 54 14.55 -6.10 -0.20
N ARG A 55 14.55 -7.42 -0.04
CA ARG A 55 13.55 -8.30 -0.67
C ARG A 55 12.14 -8.01 -0.16
N VAL A 56 11.97 -7.95 1.16
CA VAL A 56 10.68 -7.59 1.79
C VAL A 56 10.20 -6.20 1.32
N HIS A 57 11.11 -5.25 1.13
CA HIS A 57 10.77 -3.92 0.63
C HIS A 57 10.25 -3.94 -0.81
N ILE A 58 10.82 -4.77 -1.69
CA ILE A 58 10.32 -4.95 -3.06
C ILE A 58 8.92 -5.59 -3.05
N ASP A 59 8.72 -6.58 -2.18
CA ASP A 59 7.41 -7.22 -2.01
C ASP A 59 6.37 -6.21 -1.50
N ALA A 60 6.75 -5.35 -0.54
CA ALA A 60 5.92 -4.26 -0.04
C ALA A 60 5.55 -3.24 -1.12
N GLN A 61 6.52 -2.84 -1.97
CA GLN A 61 6.27 -1.93 -3.09
C GLN A 61 5.27 -2.52 -4.09
N THR A 62 5.43 -3.80 -4.39
CA THR A 62 4.52 -4.52 -5.28
C THR A 62 3.11 -4.59 -4.71
N LEU A 63 2.99 -4.91 -3.42
CA LEU A 63 1.71 -4.92 -2.70
C LEU A 63 1.02 -3.54 -2.77
N VAL A 64 1.74 -2.47 -2.41
CA VAL A 64 1.18 -1.11 -2.41
C VAL A 64 0.72 -0.71 -3.82
N ALA A 65 1.48 -1.05 -4.86
CA ALA A 65 1.07 -0.78 -6.24
C ALA A 65 -0.24 -1.50 -6.63
N ILE A 66 -0.40 -2.76 -6.22
CA ILE A 66 -1.61 -3.54 -6.46
C ILE A 66 -2.81 -2.94 -5.71
N GLU A 67 -2.65 -2.62 -4.42
CA GLU A 67 -3.74 -2.05 -3.62
C GLU A 67 -4.15 -0.66 -4.14
N LEU A 68 -3.20 0.16 -4.61
CA LEU A 68 -3.48 1.44 -5.27
C LEU A 68 -4.27 1.26 -6.56
N GLU A 69 -3.91 0.28 -7.38
CA GLU A 69 -4.62 0.00 -8.64
C GLU A 69 -6.05 -0.47 -8.38
N GLN A 70 -6.24 -1.36 -7.39
CA GLN A 70 -7.58 -1.80 -6.97
C GLN A 70 -8.42 -0.65 -6.43
N LEU A 71 -7.82 0.28 -5.70
CA LEU A 71 -8.51 1.47 -5.20
C LEU A 71 -8.98 2.36 -6.35
N LYS A 72 -8.12 2.61 -7.36
CA LYS A 72 -8.50 3.39 -8.55
C LYS A 72 -9.68 2.78 -9.28
N GLN A 73 -9.64 1.47 -9.54
CA GLN A 73 -10.72 0.76 -10.21
C GLN A 73 -12.05 0.85 -9.43
N LYS A 74 -12.00 0.76 -8.09
CA LYS A 74 -13.18 0.95 -7.23
C LYS A 74 -13.73 2.38 -7.33
N MET A 75 -12.86 3.39 -7.36
CA MET A 75 -13.27 4.79 -7.49
C MET A 75 -13.93 5.05 -8.85
N GLU A 76 -13.34 4.57 -9.95
CA GLU A 76 -13.94 4.69 -11.29
C GLU A 76 -15.30 3.99 -11.38
N GLY A 77 -15.44 2.82 -10.76
CA GLY A 77 -16.73 2.12 -10.66
C GLY A 77 -17.79 2.91 -9.89
N ILE A 78 -17.40 3.57 -8.79
CA ILE A 78 -18.31 4.44 -8.01
C ILE A 78 -18.74 5.66 -8.83
N GLU A 79 -17.82 6.30 -9.55
CA GLU A 79 -18.14 7.44 -10.42
C GLU A 79 -19.07 7.05 -11.57
N SER A 80 -18.82 5.90 -12.21
CA SER A 80 -19.69 5.34 -13.25
C SER A 80 -21.10 5.04 -12.72
N ASN A 81 -21.21 4.44 -11.54
CA ASN A 81 -22.51 4.20 -10.90
C ASN A 81 -23.25 5.50 -10.60
N LYS A 82 -22.57 6.51 -10.06
CA LYS A 82 -23.15 7.83 -9.79
C LYS A 82 -23.67 8.50 -11.06
N GLN A 83 -22.93 8.42 -12.17
CA GLN A 83 -23.37 8.95 -13.46
C GLN A 83 -24.61 8.23 -13.98
N ARG A 84 -24.67 6.90 -13.84
CA ARG A 84 -25.84 6.11 -14.20
C ARG A 84 -27.07 6.49 -13.37
N ASP A 85 -26.92 6.62 -12.05
CA ASP A 85 -28.01 7.02 -11.16
C ASP A 85 -28.55 8.41 -11.49
N MET A 86 -27.66 9.37 -11.82
CA MET A 86 -28.06 10.69 -12.30
C MET A 86 -28.81 10.64 -13.63
N ALA A 87 -28.36 9.81 -14.57
CA ALA A 87 -29.04 9.63 -15.86
C ALA A 87 -30.42 8.98 -15.70
N TYR A 88 -30.57 7.98 -14.81
CA TYR A 88 -31.85 7.38 -14.46
C TYR A 88 -32.81 8.39 -13.83
N THR A 89 -32.32 9.16 -12.85
CA THR A 89 -33.12 10.21 -12.19
C THR A 89 -33.59 11.26 -13.20
N LYS A 90 -32.70 11.72 -14.08
CA LYS A 90 -33.05 12.67 -15.15
C LYS A 90 -34.12 12.12 -16.08
N THR A 91 -34.00 10.85 -16.48
CA THR A 91 -34.94 10.20 -17.40
C THR A 91 -36.33 10.04 -16.76
N GLN A 92 -36.41 9.66 -15.49
CA GLN A 92 -37.68 9.57 -14.75
C GLN A 92 -38.38 10.94 -14.65
N LEU A 93 -37.64 12.00 -14.33
CA LEU A 93 -38.19 13.37 -14.25
C LEU A 93 -38.76 13.86 -15.60
N THR A 94 -38.10 13.57 -16.73
CA THR A 94 -38.65 13.91 -18.06
C THR A 94 -39.89 13.10 -18.45
N ASN A 95 -39.97 11.83 -18.03
CA ASN A 95 -41.12 10.98 -18.33
C ASN A 95 -42.38 11.35 -17.51
N GLU A 96 -42.21 11.86 -16.30
CA GLU A 96 -43.33 12.36 -15.48
C GLU A 96 -43.80 13.76 -15.91
N GLY A 97 -42.89 14.61 -16.40
CA GLY A 97 -43.21 15.95 -16.92
C GLY A 97 -43.93 15.97 -18.28
N SER A 98 -43.86 14.88 -19.06
CA SER A 98 -44.47 14.77 -20.41
C SER A 98 -45.90 14.21 -20.41
N LYS A 99 -46.51 13.99 -19.24
CA LYS A 99 -47.89 13.50 -19.07
C LYS A 99 -48.91 14.61 -18.74
N LYS A 100 -48.60 15.88 -18.98
CA LYS A 100 -49.52 17.01 -18.79
C LYS A 100 -49.89 17.68 -20.10
#